data_AF-A0A7C1FLD4-F1
#
_entry.id   AF-A0A7C1FLD4-F1
#
_cell.length_a   1.000
_cell.length_b   1.000
_cell.length_c   1.000
_cell.angle_alpha   90.00
_cell.angle_beta   90.00
_cell.angle_gamma   90.00
#
_symmetry.space_group_name_H-M   'P 1'
#
loop_
_entity.id
_entity.type
_entity.pdbx_description
1 polymer ?
#
loop_
_entity_poly.entity_id
_entity_poly.type
_entity_poly.pdbx_seq_one_letter_code
_entity_poly.pdbx_strand_id
1 'polypeptide(L)'
;MKDLFLGVDVGSISANTVLMDQEGNVIEEHYDRVKGQPLRVVKERIEDILKRVGTETIKGIAFTGKGAKLLSELFGAPFYNEVIAQSEAVTKLYPQVRTIIDIGGQDSKFILLEEEGGKLRIRDFGMNTLCAAGTGSFLDQQASRLKLTIEEFSQLALKSENPPRIAGRCSVFAKSDMIHLQQIATPDYDIVAGLCYALARNFKGNIAKGAHLKPVVAFIGGVAANLGMRKALKEVLELKDEEFLVPEHFASMGAIGAILLALREGKFNGFKGLLGLEEYLKTLKYEPASWEPLILRPEHLGKKSKVYIPKIPPLKKIPAYLGIDVGSISTNLVVIDSEGRVLAKRYLMTAGRPIEAIRQGLKEIGEEIGHLVDIQGVGTTGSGRYLTGDFVGADVVRNEITAQATAAIHIDPEVDTIFEIGGQDSKYIRVDRGVIVDFEMNKVCAAGTGSFLEEQAERLGLDIKSDFQELALKAKNPVKMGERCTVFIESDLVHHQQQGARIDDLVAGLCYSIALNYLNRVVGDRKIG
;
A
#
# COMPACT_ATOMS: atom_id res chain seq x y z
N MET A 1 1.09 32.20 -32.63
CA MET A 1 1.23 31.15 -31.61
C MET A 1 -0.18 30.81 -31.14
N LYS A 2 -0.53 29.53 -31.01
CA LYS A 2 -1.85 29.13 -30.49
C LYS A 2 -1.92 29.52 -29.00
N ASP A 3 -3.05 30.03 -28.56
CA ASP A 3 -3.31 30.26 -27.15
C ASP A 3 -3.47 28.90 -26.45
N LEU A 4 -2.69 28.69 -25.39
CA LEU A 4 -2.65 27.42 -24.66
C LEU A 4 -3.12 27.57 -23.23
N PHE A 5 -3.72 26.50 -22.70
CA PHE A 5 -4.29 26.45 -21.37
C PHE A 5 -3.77 25.21 -20.62
N LEU A 6 -3.48 25.38 -19.34
CA LEU A 6 -3.05 24.31 -18.46
C LEU A 6 -4.21 23.82 -17.59
N GLY A 7 -4.34 22.51 -17.47
CA GLY A 7 -5.22 21.84 -16.51
C GLY A 7 -4.37 20.99 -15.59
N VAL A 8 -4.60 21.10 -14.29
CA VAL A 8 -3.89 20.29 -13.30
C VAL A 8 -4.89 19.60 -12.38
N ASP A 9 -4.89 18.27 -12.39
CA ASP A 9 -5.65 17.44 -11.48
C ASP A 9 -4.70 16.80 -10.47
N VAL A 10 -4.79 17.22 -9.20
CA VAL A 10 -3.94 16.67 -8.14
C VAL A 10 -4.75 15.74 -7.26
N GLY A 11 -4.55 14.44 -7.48
CA GLY A 11 -5.08 13.37 -6.64
C GLY A 11 -4.14 13.02 -5.49
N SER A 12 -4.48 11.95 -4.75
CA SER A 12 -3.66 11.49 -3.62
C SER A 12 -2.33 10.85 -4.02
N ILE A 13 -2.25 10.29 -5.23
CA ILE A 13 -1.13 9.47 -5.70
C ILE A 13 -0.47 10.06 -6.94
N SER A 14 -1.20 10.80 -7.77
CA SER A 14 -0.69 11.42 -8.98
C SER A 14 -1.12 12.87 -9.13
N ALA A 15 -0.34 13.63 -9.90
CA ALA A 15 -0.69 14.93 -10.44
C ALA A 15 -0.70 14.80 -11.96
N ASN A 16 -1.85 15.10 -12.56
CA ASN A 16 -2.06 14.95 -13.99
C ASN A 16 -2.11 16.34 -14.60
N THR A 17 -1.15 16.65 -15.49
CA THR A 17 -1.02 17.96 -16.12
C THR A 17 -1.33 17.86 -17.60
N VAL A 18 -2.27 18.67 -18.07
CA VAL A 18 -2.70 18.72 -19.47
C VAL A 18 -2.42 20.09 -20.04
N LEU A 19 -1.87 20.12 -21.24
CA LEU A 19 -1.74 21.31 -22.07
C LEU A 19 -2.75 21.19 -23.22
N MET A 20 -3.65 22.16 -23.35
CA MET A 20 -4.75 22.13 -24.33
C MET A 20 -4.82 23.44 -25.12
N ASP A 21 -5.17 23.38 -26.40
CA ASP A 21 -5.45 24.58 -27.19
C ASP A 21 -6.88 25.10 -26.97
N GLN A 22 -7.18 26.29 -27.51
CA GLN A 22 -8.48 26.94 -27.38
C GLN A 22 -9.62 26.14 -28.04
N GLU A 23 -9.30 25.33 -29.05
CA GLU A 23 -10.25 24.45 -29.72
C GLU A 23 -10.60 23.19 -28.90
N GLY A 24 -9.86 22.95 -27.82
CA GLY A 24 -10.06 21.78 -26.94
C GLY A 24 -9.23 20.56 -27.34
N ASN A 25 -8.21 20.72 -28.19
CA ASN A 25 -7.30 19.64 -28.53
C ASN A 25 -6.21 19.51 -27.47
N VAL A 26 -6.04 18.31 -26.92
CA VAL A 26 -4.95 17.99 -25.99
C VAL A 26 -3.64 17.96 -26.78
N ILE A 27 -2.71 18.85 -26.41
CA ILE A 27 -1.37 18.97 -27.02
C ILE A 27 -0.38 18.10 -26.26
N GLU A 28 -0.46 18.12 -24.93
CA GLU A 28 0.36 17.29 -24.06
C GLU A 28 -0.43 16.78 -22.86
N GLU A 29 -0.08 15.58 -22.39
CA GLU A 29 -0.61 14.95 -21.20
C GLU A 29 0.56 14.36 -20.39
N HIS A 30 0.57 14.63 -19.09
CA HIS A 30 1.59 14.13 -18.17
C HIS A 30 0.93 13.53 -16.93
N TYR A 31 1.33 12.31 -16.56
CA TYR A 31 0.91 11.63 -15.34
C TYR A 31 2.11 11.46 -14.42
N ASP A 32 2.17 12.25 -13.34
CA ASP A 32 3.31 12.27 -12.42
C ASP A 32 2.93 11.72 -11.05
N ARG A 33 3.70 10.76 -10.52
CA ARG A 33 3.50 10.26 -9.15
C ARG A 33 3.93 11.33 -8.13
N VAL A 34 3.01 11.77 -7.27
CA VAL A 34 3.28 12.87 -6.31
C VAL A 34 4.24 12.49 -5.20
N LYS A 35 4.26 11.21 -4.80
CA LYS A 35 5.07 10.68 -3.68
C LYS A 35 5.01 11.57 -2.42
N GLY A 36 3.81 12.07 -2.12
CA GLY A 36 3.56 12.95 -0.97
C GLY A 36 4.03 14.40 -1.11
N GLN A 37 4.61 14.79 -2.25
CA GLN A 37 5.12 16.14 -2.52
C GLN A 37 4.39 16.80 -3.71
N PRO A 38 3.05 16.96 -3.66
CA PRO A 38 2.25 17.44 -4.80
C PRO A 38 2.69 18.83 -5.29
N LEU A 39 3.00 19.75 -4.38
CA LEU A 39 3.42 21.11 -4.72
C LEU A 39 4.71 21.12 -5.55
N ARG A 40 5.69 20.30 -5.17
CA ARG A 40 6.98 20.20 -5.85
C ARG A 40 6.83 19.55 -7.22
N VAL A 41 6.09 18.44 -7.30
CA VAL A 41 5.88 17.71 -8.56
C VAL A 41 5.15 18.59 -9.59
N VAL A 42 4.09 19.30 -9.16
CA VAL A 42 3.38 20.23 -10.04
C VAL A 42 4.29 21.39 -10.48
N LYS A 43 5.12 21.94 -9.58
CA LYS A 43 6.09 22.97 -9.93
C LYS A 43 7.04 22.48 -11.03
N GLU A 44 7.71 21.35 -10.80
CA GLU A 44 8.69 20.77 -11.72
C GLU A 44 8.07 20.50 -13.10
N ARG A 45 6.85 19.95 -13.13
CA ARG A 45 6.13 19.69 -14.39
C ARG A 45 5.77 20.97 -15.14
N ILE A 46 5.26 21.99 -14.44
CA ILE A 46 4.94 23.27 -15.08
C ILE A 46 6.22 23.95 -15.58
N GLU A 47 7.33 23.94 -14.83
CA GLU A 47 8.62 24.46 -15.28
C GLU A 47 9.07 23.81 -16.59
N ASP A 48 8.95 22.49 -16.70
CA ASP A 48 9.35 21.75 -17.89
C ASP A 48 8.46 22.01 -19.11
N ILE A 49 7.17 22.31 -18.90
CA ILE A 49 6.29 22.78 -19.97
C ILE A 49 6.70 24.20 -20.39
N LEU A 50 6.87 25.12 -19.43
CA LEU A 50 7.20 26.52 -19.70
C LEU A 50 8.54 26.67 -20.44
N LYS A 51 9.54 25.85 -20.13
CA LYS A 51 10.83 25.82 -20.87
C LYS A 51 10.64 25.52 -22.36
N ARG A 52 9.60 24.78 -22.75
CA ARG A 52 9.35 24.35 -24.13
C ARG A 52 8.43 25.29 -24.89
N VAL A 53 7.37 25.80 -24.26
CA VAL A 53 6.32 26.57 -24.95
C VAL A 53 6.35 28.08 -24.68
N GLY A 54 7.13 28.54 -23.71
CA GLY A 54 7.16 29.94 -23.29
C GLY A 54 5.97 30.32 -22.40
N THR A 55 6.22 31.21 -21.43
CA THR A 55 5.20 31.63 -20.45
C THR A 55 4.09 32.47 -21.09
N GLU A 56 4.43 33.26 -22.09
CA GLU A 56 3.54 34.16 -22.83
C GLU A 56 2.45 33.44 -23.66
N THR A 57 2.71 32.17 -23.99
CA THR A 57 1.81 31.30 -24.75
C THR A 57 0.69 30.74 -23.87
N ILE A 58 0.92 30.62 -22.55
CA ILE A 58 -0.06 30.12 -21.60
C ILE A 58 -1.02 31.25 -21.21
N LYS A 59 -2.30 31.12 -21.56
CA LYS A 59 -3.35 32.10 -21.27
C LYS A 59 -4.07 31.86 -19.94
N GLY A 60 -3.91 30.68 -19.37
CA GLY A 60 -4.42 30.40 -18.04
C GLY A 60 -4.16 28.98 -17.58
N ILE A 61 -4.43 28.76 -16.30
CA ILE A 61 -4.33 27.47 -15.63
C ILE A 61 -5.60 27.22 -14.81
N ALA A 62 -6.08 25.99 -14.78
CA ALA A 62 -7.25 25.58 -14.01
C ALA A 62 -6.92 24.31 -13.21
N PHE A 63 -7.55 24.17 -12.05
CA PHE A 63 -7.24 23.12 -11.08
C PHE A 63 -8.45 22.26 -10.74
N THR A 64 -8.22 20.98 -10.48
CA THR A 64 -9.18 20.07 -9.84
C THR A 64 -8.45 19.02 -9.00
N GLY A 65 -9.19 18.14 -8.35
CA GLY A 65 -8.64 17.11 -7.47
C GLY A 65 -8.40 17.60 -6.04
N LYS A 66 -8.35 16.66 -5.10
CA LYS A 66 -8.34 16.93 -3.65
C LYS A 66 -7.08 17.67 -3.19
N GLY A 67 -5.94 17.43 -3.85
CA GLY A 67 -4.66 18.05 -3.52
C GLY A 67 -4.41 19.41 -4.18
N ALA A 68 -5.32 19.91 -5.03
CA ALA A 68 -5.05 21.09 -5.85
C ALA A 68 -5.60 22.40 -5.29
N LYS A 69 -6.33 22.38 -4.17
CA LYS A 69 -6.96 23.59 -3.61
C LYS A 69 -5.94 24.67 -3.25
N LEU A 70 -4.90 24.30 -2.51
CA LEU A 70 -3.80 25.22 -2.17
C LEU A 70 -3.09 25.74 -3.43
N LEU A 71 -2.84 24.88 -4.42
CA LEU A 71 -2.26 25.30 -5.70
C LEU A 71 -3.15 26.33 -6.39
N SER A 72 -4.46 26.11 -6.46
CA SER A 72 -5.38 27.07 -7.09
C SER A 72 -5.30 28.46 -6.45
N GLU A 73 -5.11 28.54 -5.13
CA GLU A 73 -4.95 29.79 -4.38
C GLU A 73 -3.61 30.45 -4.68
N LEU A 74 -2.51 29.68 -4.67
CA LEU A 74 -1.17 30.17 -4.97
C LEU A 74 -1.02 30.70 -6.40
N PHE A 75 -1.75 30.13 -7.36
CA PHE A 75 -1.79 30.60 -8.75
C PHE A 75 -2.87 31.66 -9.02
N GLY A 76 -3.80 31.88 -8.09
CA GLY A 76 -4.98 32.74 -8.31
C GLY A 76 -5.87 32.25 -9.44
N ALA A 77 -6.05 30.94 -9.54
CA ALA A 77 -6.65 30.22 -10.65
C ALA A 77 -7.99 29.56 -10.25
N PRO A 78 -8.91 29.31 -11.20
CA PRO A 78 -10.16 28.62 -10.91
C PRO A 78 -9.91 27.17 -10.44
N PHE A 79 -10.68 26.77 -9.42
CA PHE A 79 -10.73 25.41 -8.89
C PHE A 79 -12.11 24.82 -9.12
N TYR A 80 -12.15 23.61 -9.68
CA TYR A 80 -13.38 22.88 -9.97
C TYR A 80 -13.46 21.59 -9.17
N ASN A 81 -14.67 21.21 -8.77
CA ASN A 81 -14.91 19.89 -8.18
C ASN A 81 -14.62 18.78 -9.20
N GLU A 82 -13.95 17.72 -8.75
CA GLU A 82 -13.50 16.61 -9.61
C GLU A 82 -14.64 15.93 -10.38
N VAL A 83 -15.79 15.71 -9.74
CA VAL A 83 -16.95 15.06 -10.34
C VAL A 83 -17.49 15.91 -11.49
N ILE A 84 -17.52 17.23 -11.31
CA ILE A 84 -17.98 18.19 -12.31
C ILE A 84 -16.97 18.25 -13.47
N ALA A 85 -15.68 18.35 -13.16
CA ALA A 85 -14.63 18.40 -14.17
C ALA A 85 -14.62 17.13 -15.05
N GLN A 86 -14.58 15.95 -14.43
CA GLN A 86 -14.59 14.67 -15.14
C GLN A 86 -15.85 14.51 -16.00
N SER A 87 -17.02 14.93 -15.47
CA SER A 87 -18.27 14.92 -16.25
C SER A 87 -18.21 15.86 -17.45
N GLU A 88 -17.63 17.06 -17.31
CA GLU A 88 -17.48 17.99 -18.43
C GLU A 88 -16.59 17.39 -19.54
N ALA A 89 -15.45 16.80 -19.17
CA ALA A 89 -14.55 16.18 -20.14
C ALA A 89 -15.23 15.01 -20.87
N VAL A 90 -15.89 14.10 -20.13
CA VAL A 90 -16.57 12.95 -20.72
C VAL A 90 -17.73 13.39 -21.62
N THR A 91 -18.57 14.33 -21.16
CA THR A 91 -19.74 14.77 -21.96
C THR A 91 -19.33 15.49 -23.23
N LYS A 92 -18.19 16.20 -23.23
CA LYS A 92 -17.64 16.87 -24.41
C LYS A 92 -16.98 15.91 -25.40
N LEU A 93 -16.17 14.97 -24.91
CA LEU A 93 -15.35 14.08 -25.75
C LEU A 93 -16.08 12.78 -26.15
N TYR A 94 -16.99 12.30 -25.31
CA TYR A 94 -17.69 11.02 -25.46
C TYR A 94 -19.19 11.16 -25.12
N PRO A 95 -19.98 11.89 -25.95
CA PRO A 95 -21.38 12.22 -25.65
C PRO A 95 -22.34 11.01 -25.57
N GLN A 96 -21.91 9.82 -26.01
CA GLN A 96 -22.64 8.57 -25.87
C GLN A 96 -22.58 7.97 -24.46
N VAL A 97 -21.63 8.40 -23.62
CA VAL A 97 -21.44 7.86 -22.27
C VAL A 97 -22.62 8.26 -21.37
N ARG A 98 -23.08 7.31 -20.55
CA ARG A 98 -24.14 7.51 -19.55
C ARG A 98 -23.69 7.17 -18.13
N THR A 99 -22.61 6.43 -17.97
CA THR A 99 -22.00 6.15 -16.68
C THR A 99 -20.50 6.38 -16.74
N ILE A 100 -19.94 7.08 -15.77
CA ILE A 100 -18.50 7.19 -15.57
C ILE A 100 -18.16 6.35 -14.35
N ILE A 101 -17.17 5.47 -14.48
CA ILE A 101 -16.50 4.79 -13.38
C ILE A 101 -15.11 5.37 -13.31
N ASP A 102 -14.73 5.94 -12.18
CA ASP A 102 -13.38 6.39 -11.92
C ASP A 102 -12.80 5.60 -10.75
N ILE A 103 -11.66 4.95 -10.97
CA ILE A 103 -10.88 4.31 -9.92
C ILE A 103 -9.50 4.97 -9.90
N GLY A 104 -9.31 5.83 -8.90
CA GLY A 104 -8.08 6.55 -8.66
C GLY A 104 -7.14 5.82 -7.71
N GLY A 105 -6.19 6.57 -7.14
CA GLY A 105 -5.20 6.03 -6.23
C GLY A 105 -5.77 5.62 -4.86
N GLN A 106 -6.66 6.41 -4.27
CA GLN A 106 -7.20 6.20 -2.92
C GLN A 106 -8.73 6.31 -2.81
N ASP A 107 -9.41 6.62 -3.92
CA ASP A 107 -10.87 6.63 -3.99
C ASP A 107 -11.34 6.07 -5.32
N SER A 108 -12.60 5.65 -5.31
CA SER A 108 -13.33 5.14 -6.46
C SER A 108 -14.72 5.76 -6.46
N LYS A 109 -15.25 6.06 -7.64
CA LYS A 109 -16.53 6.74 -7.80
C LYS A 109 -17.27 6.29 -9.05
N PHE A 110 -18.59 6.35 -8.98
CA PHE A 110 -19.45 6.29 -10.16
C PHE A 110 -20.17 7.62 -10.34
N ILE A 111 -20.44 8.00 -11.58
CA ILE A 111 -21.22 9.18 -11.95
C ILE A 111 -22.25 8.75 -12.99
N LEU A 112 -23.53 8.97 -12.70
CA LEU A 112 -24.63 8.73 -13.63
C LEU A 112 -24.98 10.03 -14.34
N LEU A 113 -24.95 9.98 -15.66
CA LEU A 113 -25.33 11.07 -16.54
C LEU A 113 -26.71 10.82 -17.12
N GLU A 114 -27.53 11.86 -17.15
CA GLU A 114 -28.84 11.86 -17.78
C GLU A 114 -29.00 13.06 -18.69
N GLU A 115 -29.76 12.87 -19.76
CA GLU A 115 -30.06 13.93 -20.70
C GLU A 115 -31.23 14.77 -20.18
N GLU A 116 -30.99 16.05 -19.95
CA GLU A 116 -31.99 17.02 -19.51
C GLU A 116 -31.87 18.28 -20.38
N GLY A 117 -32.92 18.61 -21.13
CA GLY A 117 -32.93 19.78 -22.01
C GLY A 117 -31.87 19.75 -23.11
N GLY A 118 -31.57 18.56 -23.65
CA GLY A 118 -30.56 18.36 -24.71
C GLY A 118 -29.10 18.48 -24.22
N LYS A 119 -28.88 18.46 -22.91
CA LYS A 119 -27.54 18.45 -22.29
C LYS A 119 -27.43 17.30 -21.31
N LEU A 120 -26.26 16.67 -21.26
CA LEU A 120 -25.96 15.67 -20.24
C LEU A 120 -25.65 16.37 -18.91
N ARG A 121 -26.32 15.92 -17.85
CA ARG A 121 -26.15 16.40 -16.47
C ARG A 121 -25.95 15.23 -15.52
N ILE A 122 -25.30 15.51 -14.40
CA ILE A 122 -25.11 14.53 -13.33
C ILE A 122 -26.48 14.31 -12.67
N ARG A 123 -27.01 13.10 -12.78
CA ARG A 123 -28.24 12.67 -12.11
C ARG A 123 -27.94 12.19 -10.68
N ASP A 124 -26.88 11.41 -10.55
CA ASP A 124 -26.50 10.74 -9.30
C ASP A 124 -25.00 10.41 -9.33
N PHE A 125 -24.39 10.28 -8.17
CA PHE A 125 -23.01 9.84 -8.03
C PHE A 125 -22.79 9.20 -6.66
N GLY A 126 -21.84 8.28 -6.58
CA GLY A 126 -21.43 7.67 -5.32
C GLY A 126 -19.94 7.44 -5.31
N MET A 127 -19.33 7.59 -4.13
CA MET A 127 -17.88 7.46 -3.96
C MET A 127 -17.54 6.85 -2.61
N ASN A 128 -16.42 6.11 -2.55
CA ASN A 128 -15.78 5.75 -1.29
C ASN A 128 -14.59 6.68 -1.03
N THR A 129 -14.53 7.26 0.17
CA THR A 129 -13.43 8.16 0.55
C THR A 129 -12.53 7.60 1.64
N LEU A 130 -12.94 6.52 2.31
CA LEU A 130 -12.31 6.05 3.55
C LEU A 130 -11.71 4.65 3.49
N CYS A 131 -11.80 3.94 2.35
CA CYS A 131 -11.30 2.57 2.26
C CYS A 131 -10.46 2.37 0.99
N ALA A 132 -9.16 2.12 1.17
CA ALA A 132 -8.22 1.75 0.11
C ALA A 132 -8.54 0.40 -0.57
N ALA A 133 -9.49 -0.37 -0.04
CA ALA A 133 -9.96 -1.58 -0.69
C ALA A 133 -10.69 -1.21 -1.99
N GLY A 134 -10.07 -1.53 -3.13
CA GLY A 134 -10.65 -1.24 -4.45
C GLY A 134 -10.02 -0.11 -5.23
N THR A 135 -8.85 0.40 -4.82
CA THR A 135 -8.17 1.54 -5.45
C THR A 135 -6.79 1.16 -6.00
N GLY A 136 -6.16 2.07 -6.76
CA GLY A 136 -4.86 1.86 -7.37
C GLY A 136 -3.74 1.63 -6.37
N SER A 137 -3.75 2.30 -5.21
CA SER A 137 -2.73 2.10 -4.18
C SER A 137 -2.71 0.66 -3.66
N PHE A 138 -3.86 -0.01 -3.59
CA PHE A 138 -3.91 -1.39 -3.16
C PHE A 138 -3.34 -2.34 -4.22
N LEU A 139 -3.58 -2.06 -5.50
CA LEU A 139 -2.95 -2.80 -6.60
C LEU A 139 -1.42 -2.60 -6.60
N ASP A 140 -0.94 -1.37 -6.41
CA ASP A 140 0.49 -1.06 -6.29
C ASP A 140 1.15 -1.86 -5.14
N GLN A 141 0.50 -1.90 -3.97
CA GLN A 141 0.97 -2.68 -2.82
C GLN A 141 1.08 -4.18 -3.14
N GLN A 142 0.08 -4.72 -3.84
CA GLN A 142 0.08 -6.14 -4.18
C GLN A 142 1.08 -6.48 -5.29
N ALA A 143 1.34 -5.56 -6.22
CA ALA A 143 2.40 -5.69 -7.21
C ALA A 143 3.79 -5.72 -6.55
N SER A 144 4.08 -4.76 -5.67
CA SER A 144 5.34 -4.71 -4.90
C SER A 144 5.58 -6.02 -4.12
N ARG A 145 4.54 -6.49 -3.40
CA ARG A 145 4.58 -7.75 -2.64
C ARG A 145 4.94 -8.97 -3.49
N LEU A 146 4.42 -9.03 -4.72
CA LEU A 146 4.70 -10.11 -5.68
C LEU A 146 6.01 -9.89 -6.46
N LYS A 147 6.75 -8.80 -6.18
CA LYS A 147 7.95 -8.38 -6.91
C LYS A 147 7.68 -8.17 -8.41
N LEU A 148 6.55 -7.55 -8.72
CA LEU A 148 6.12 -7.21 -10.07
C LEU A 148 6.02 -5.69 -10.20
N THR A 149 6.30 -5.16 -11.39
CA THR A 149 5.83 -3.81 -11.73
C THR A 149 4.30 -3.81 -11.85
N ILE A 150 3.67 -2.64 -11.74
CA ILE A 150 2.22 -2.54 -11.89
C ILE A 150 1.77 -2.89 -13.32
N GLU A 151 2.64 -2.68 -14.31
CA GLU A 151 2.45 -3.06 -15.70
C GLU A 151 2.53 -4.58 -15.89
N GLU A 152 3.51 -5.24 -15.27
CA GLU A 152 3.61 -6.71 -15.27
C GLU A 152 2.40 -7.34 -14.57
N PHE A 153 2.02 -6.79 -13.41
CA PHE A 153 0.83 -7.19 -12.66
C PHE A 153 -0.44 -7.10 -13.52
N SER A 154 -0.61 -5.98 -14.23
CA SER A 154 -1.71 -5.72 -15.16
C SER A 154 -1.81 -6.78 -16.27
N GLN A 155 -0.68 -7.13 -16.89
CA GLN A 155 -0.61 -8.13 -17.95
C GLN A 155 -0.80 -9.56 -17.44
N LEU A 156 -0.24 -9.86 -16.26
CA LEU A 156 -0.26 -11.18 -15.67
C LEU A 156 -1.69 -11.65 -15.38
N ALA A 157 -2.57 -10.73 -14.96
CA ALA A 157 -4.00 -10.97 -14.72
C ALA A 157 -4.72 -11.62 -15.92
N LEU A 158 -4.29 -11.33 -17.14
CA LEU A 158 -4.99 -11.80 -18.35
C LEU A 158 -4.77 -13.28 -18.63
N LYS A 159 -3.75 -13.91 -18.05
CA LYS A 159 -3.43 -15.33 -18.24
C LYS A 159 -4.40 -16.26 -17.51
N SER A 160 -5.09 -15.77 -16.49
CA SER A 160 -6.01 -16.59 -15.69
C SER A 160 -7.30 -16.88 -16.47
N GLU A 161 -7.64 -18.17 -16.53
CA GLU A 161 -8.92 -18.65 -17.05
C GLU A 161 -9.95 -18.85 -15.92
N ASN A 162 -9.49 -19.28 -14.74
CA ASN A 162 -10.33 -19.62 -13.59
C ASN A 162 -9.85 -18.91 -12.31
N PRO A 163 -10.06 -17.59 -12.21
CA PRO A 163 -9.55 -16.81 -11.08
C PRO A 163 -10.21 -17.25 -9.75
N PRO A 164 -9.43 -17.49 -8.68
CA PRO A 164 -9.95 -17.83 -7.37
C PRO A 164 -10.77 -16.68 -6.77
N ARG A 165 -11.66 -17.04 -5.85
CA ARG A 165 -12.44 -16.05 -5.11
C ARG A 165 -11.60 -15.43 -4.00
N ILE A 166 -11.32 -14.14 -4.13
CA ILE A 166 -10.71 -13.31 -3.09
C ILE A 166 -11.76 -12.35 -2.50
N ALA A 167 -11.73 -12.15 -1.20
CA ALA A 167 -12.56 -11.19 -0.48
C ALA A 167 -12.11 -9.75 -0.76
N GLY A 168 -12.91 -8.99 -1.51
CA GLY A 168 -12.57 -7.61 -1.91
C GLY A 168 -13.04 -6.50 -0.96
N ARG A 169 -13.67 -6.82 0.18
CA ARG A 169 -14.31 -5.80 1.05
C ARG A 169 -13.31 -4.93 1.81
N CYS A 170 -12.16 -5.49 2.18
CA CYS A 170 -11.10 -4.85 2.94
C CYS A 170 -9.76 -5.29 2.36
N SER A 171 -8.80 -4.38 2.25
CA SER A 171 -7.44 -4.70 1.80
C SER A 171 -6.78 -5.74 2.71
N VAL A 172 -7.08 -5.74 4.01
CA VAL A 172 -6.57 -6.73 4.97
C VAL A 172 -7.04 -8.14 4.62
N PHE A 173 -8.35 -8.33 4.41
CA PHE A 173 -8.88 -9.66 4.06
C PHE A 173 -8.41 -10.12 2.68
N ALA A 174 -8.36 -9.22 1.70
CA ALA A 174 -7.82 -9.54 0.39
C ALA A 174 -6.36 -10.02 0.49
N LYS A 175 -5.52 -9.35 1.29
CA LYS A 175 -4.13 -9.78 1.56
C LYS A 175 -4.09 -11.17 2.19
N SER A 176 -4.91 -11.41 3.22
CA SER A 176 -4.97 -12.72 3.88
C SER A 176 -5.35 -13.85 2.92
N ASP A 177 -6.34 -13.64 2.06
CA ASP A 177 -6.74 -14.61 1.04
C ASP A 177 -5.61 -14.85 0.03
N MET A 178 -4.96 -13.79 -0.45
CA MET A 178 -3.82 -13.90 -1.36
C MET A 178 -2.67 -14.70 -0.73
N ILE A 179 -2.34 -14.44 0.54
CA ILE A 179 -1.31 -15.19 1.28
C ILE A 179 -1.68 -16.67 1.37
N HIS A 180 -2.92 -16.96 1.72
CA HIS A 180 -3.38 -18.34 1.82
C HIS A 180 -3.25 -19.06 0.47
N LEU A 181 -3.64 -18.40 -0.63
CA LEU A 181 -3.49 -18.92 -1.99
C LEU A 181 -2.01 -19.17 -2.35
N GLN A 182 -1.10 -18.27 -1.96
CA GLN A 182 0.36 -18.48 -2.13
C GLN A 182 0.86 -19.69 -1.32
N GLN A 183 0.37 -19.87 -0.09
CA GLN A 183 0.77 -20.98 0.79
C GLN A 183 0.31 -22.35 0.29
N ILE A 184 -0.72 -22.41 -0.54
CA ILE A 184 -1.15 -23.63 -1.23
C ILE A 184 -0.63 -23.71 -2.68
N ALA A 185 0.35 -22.87 -3.03
CA ALA A 185 1.02 -22.82 -4.33
C ALA A 185 0.09 -22.48 -5.52
N THR A 186 -0.92 -21.64 -5.30
CA THR A 186 -1.75 -21.09 -6.39
C THR A 186 -0.87 -20.22 -7.31
N PRO A 187 -0.99 -20.33 -8.65
CA PRO A 187 -0.20 -19.51 -9.56
C PRO A 187 -0.47 -18.00 -9.38
N ASP A 188 0.59 -17.19 -9.46
CA ASP A 188 0.49 -15.73 -9.26
C ASP A 188 -0.52 -15.08 -10.22
N TYR A 189 -0.62 -15.54 -11.48
CA TYR A 189 -1.59 -15.00 -12.44
C TYR A 189 -3.04 -15.22 -12.02
N ASP A 190 -3.34 -16.34 -11.37
CA ASP A 190 -4.67 -16.61 -10.82
C ASP A 190 -4.94 -15.72 -9.62
N ILE A 191 -3.98 -15.58 -8.69
CA ILE A 191 -4.11 -14.70 -7.52
C ILE A 191 -4.36 -13.26 -7.95
N VAL A 192 -3.57 -12.77 -8.91
CA VAL A 192 -3.66 -11.41 -9.46
C VAL A 192 -5.01 -11.17 -10.13
N ALA A 193 -5.47 -12.11 -10.97
CA ALA A 193 -6.79 -12.01 -11.59
C ALA A 193 -7.89 -12.03 -10.52
N GLY A 194 -7.84 -12.97 -9.57
CA GLY A 194 -8.77 -13.08 -8.45
C GLY A 194 -8.91 -11.78 -7.66
N LEU A 195 -7.79 -11.05 -7.47
CA LEU A 195 -7.78 -9.73 -6.86
C LEU A 195 -8.53 -8.71 -7.72
N CYS A 196 -8.24 -8.61 -9.02
CA CYS A 196 -8.95 -7.71 -9.93
C CYS A 196 -10.48 -7.93 -9.88
N TYR A 197 -10.94 -9.18 -9.95
CA TYR A 197 -12.37 -9.51 -9.80
C TYR A 197 -12.90 -9.17 -8.40
N ALA A 198 -12.10 -9.35 -7.35
CA ALA A 198 -12.50 -8.96 -6.01
C ALA A 198 -12.75 -7.45 -5.90
N LEU A 199 -11.90 -6.63 -6.52
CA LEU A 199 -12.05 -5.17 -6.53
C LEU A 199 -13.25 -4.73 -7.39
N ALA A 200 -13.44 -5.31 -8.57
CA ALA A 200 -14.60 -5.04 -9.41
C ALA A 200 -15.93 -5.43 -8.72
N ARG A 201 -15.97 -6.57 -8.01
CA ARG A 201 -17.13 -6.97 -7.20
C ARG A 201 -17.36 -6.04 -6.02
N ASN A 202 -16.31 -5.55 -5.36
CA ASN A 202 -16.42 -4.53 -4.32
C ASN A 202 -17.06 -3.27 -4.89
N PHE A 203 -16.58 -2.79 -6.04
CA PHE A 203 -17.13 -1.62 -6.70
C PHE A 203 -18.63 -1.78 -6.97
N LYS A 204 -19.05 -2.87 -7.62
CA LYS A 204 -20.47 -3.19 -7.89
C LYS A 204 -21.30 -3.29 -6.60
N GLY A 205 -20.76 -3.96 -5.57
CA GLY A 205 -21.52 -4.32 -4.37
C GLY A 205 -21.58 -3.25 -3.27
N ASN A 206 -20.62 -2.32 -3.23
CA ASN A 206 -20.50 -1.32 -2.16
C ASN A 206 -20.58 0.11 -2.67
N ILE A 207 -19.95 0.43 -3.79
CA ILE A 207 -19.89 1.80 -4.31
C ILE A 207 -21.08 2.06 -5.22
N ALA A 208 -21.28 1.23 -6.24
CA ALA A 208 -22.43 1.29 -7.14
C ALA A 208 -23.66 0.54 -6.59
N LYS A 209 -23.75 0.35 -5.26
CA LYS A 209 -24.82 -0.45 -4.66
C LYS A 209 -26.18 0.23 -4.87
N GLY A 210 -27.08 -0.47 -5.56
CA GLY A 210 -28.41 0.05 -5.87
C GLY A 210 -28.42 1.07 -7.01
N ALA A 211 -27.27 1.40 -7.59
CA ALA A 211 -27.18 2.26 -8.77
C ALA A 211 -27.47 1.44 -10.02
N HIS A 212 -28.36 1.95 -10.88
CA HIS A 212 -28.59 1.39 -12.21
C HIS A 212 -27.58 1.99 -13.19
N LEU A 213 -26.40 1.36 -13.31
CA LEU A 213 -25.37 1.78 -14.25
C LEU A 213 -25.89 1.62 -15.68
N LYS A 214 -25.93 2.72 -16.44
CA LYS A 214 -26.42 2.78 -17.81
C LYS A 214 -25.25 2.75 -18.81
N PRO A 215 -25.23 1.82 -19.77
CA PRO A 215 -24.33 1.91 -20.93
C PRO A 215 -24.60 3.18 -21.76
N VAL A 216 -23.61 3.73 -22.47
CA VAL A 216 -22.19 3.31 -22.50
C VAL A 216 -21.48 3.72 -21.21
N VAL A 217 -20.65 2.83 -20.66
CA VAL A 217 -19.87 3.06 -19.44
C VAL A 217 -18.43 3.45 -19.81
N ALA A 218 -17.97 4.61 -19.35
CA ALA A 218 -16.57 5.02 -19.44
C ALA A 218 -15.82 4.64 -18.17
N PHE A 219 -14.70 3.92 -18.30
CA PHE A 219 -13.78 3.66 -17.20
C PHE A 219 -12.56 4.59 -17.28
N ILE A 220 -12.40 5.44 -16.28
CA ILE A 220 -11.35 6.48 -16.17
C ILE A 220 -10.55 6.31 -14.86
N GLY A 221 -9.57 7.18 -14.67
CA GLY A 221 -8.65 7.15 -13.53
C GLY A 221 -7.40 6.32 -13.81
N GLY A 222 -6.40 6.43 -12.94
CA GLY A 222 -5.12 5.73 -13.12
C GLY A 222 -5.26 4.21 -13.23
N VAL A 223 -6.24 3.61 -12.53
CA VAL A 223 -6.48 2.15 -12.59
C VAL A 223 -7.07 1.71 -13.93
N ALA A 224 -7.63 2.63 -14.72
CA ALA A 224 -8.04 2.31 -16.08
C ALA A 224 -6.86 1.90 -16.97
N ALA A 225 -5.60 2.14 -16.60
CA ALA A 225 -4.44 1.55 -17.30
C ALA A 225 -4.29 0.02 -17.08
N ASN A 226 -4.88 -0.53 -16.01
CA ASN A 226 -4.72 -1.93 -15.64
C ASN A 226 -5.68 -2.84 -16.44
N LEU A 227 -5.13 -3.70 -17.29
CA LEU A 227 -5.90 -4.56 -18.20
C LEU A 227 -6.71 -5.63 -17.45
N GLY A 228 -6.16 -6.17 -16.36
CA GLY A 228 -6.89 -7.08 -15.46
C GLY A 228 -8.14 -6.41 -14.88
N MET A 229 -8.03 -5.15 -14.46
CA MET A 229 -9.18 -4.38 -13.98
C MET A 229 -10.17 -4.03 -15.08
N ARG A 230 -9.72 -3.72 -16.31
CA ARG A 230 -10.62 -3.54 -17.47
C ARG A 230 -11.45 -4.80 -17.73
N LYS A 231 -10.80 -5.96 -17.80
CA LYS A 231 -11.46 -7.27 -18.00
C LYS A 231 -12.44 -7.56 -16.86
N ALA A 232 -11.97 -7.44 -15.62
CA ALA A 232 -12.78 -7.72 -14.43
C ALA A 232 -14.00 -6.81 -14.29
N LEU A 233 -13.87 -5.50 -14.52
CA LEU A 233 -15.02 -4.58 -14.47
C LEU A 233 -16.02 -4.89 -15.57
N LYS A 234 -15.58 -5.09 -16.82
CA LYS A 234 -16.47 -5.42 -17.94
C LYS A 234 -17.29 -6.68 -17.64
N GLU A 235 -16.64 -7.75 -17.19
CA GLU A 235 -17.30 -9.02 -16.91
C GLU A 235 -18.18 -8.99 -15.66
N VAL A 236 -17.72 -8.37 -14.56
CA VAL A 236 -18.52 -8.28 -13.31
C VAL A 236 -19.76 -7.40 -13.50
N LEU A 237 -19.67 -6.36 -14.34
CA LEU A 237 -20.79 -5.50 -14.69
C LEU A 237 -21.64 -6.06 -15.84
N GLU A 238 -21.26 -7.20 -16.42
CA GLU A 238 -21.98 -7.89 -17.50
C GLU A 238 -22.16 -7.00 -18.75
N LEU A 239 -21.15 -6.19 -19.07
CA LEU A 239 -21.15 -5.25 -20.20
C LEU A 239 -20.61 -5.91 -21.47
N LYS A 240 -21.21 -5.57 -22.61
CA LYS A 240 -20.66 -5.91 -23.93
C LYS A 240 -19.49 -5.00 -24.31
N ASP A 241 -18.75 -5.36 -25.35
CA ASP A 241 -17.58 -4.60 -25.82
C ASP A 241 -17.97 -3.19 -26.28
N GLU A 242 -19.13 -3.03 -26.93
CA GLU A 242 -19.66 -1.73 -27.36
C GLU A 242 -20.23 -0.88 -26.21
N GLU A 243 -20.46 -1.49 -25.04
CA GLU A 243 -21.04 -0.85 -23.85
C GLU A 243 -19.97 -0.39 -22.85
N PHE A 244 -18.71 -0.78 -23.04
CA PHE A 244 -17.59 -0.47 -22.15
C PHE A 244 -16.46 0.24 -22.91
N LEU A 245 -16.16 1.45 -22.49
CA LEU A 245 -15.17 2.33 -23.12
C LEU A 245 -14.09 2.71 -22.11
N VAL A 246 -12.83 2.71 -22.56
CA VAL A 246 -11.73 3.40 -21.85
C VAL A 246 -11.27 4.57 -22.73
N PRO A 247 -11.53 5.83 -22.32
CA PRO A 247 -11.10 7.01 -23.06
C PRO A 247 -9.59 7.04 -23.33
N GLU A 248 -9.14 7.74 -24.38
CA GLU A 248 -7.71 7.93 -24.68
C GLU A 248 -6.97 8.57 -23.48
N HIS A 249 -7.48 9.71 -22.99
CA HIS A 249 -6.93 10.44 -21.85
C HIS A 249 -7.54 10.00 -20.51
N PHE A 250 -7.77 8.68 -20.34
CA PHE A 250 -8.49 8.13 -19.17
C PHE A 250 -7.93 8.61 -17.83
N ALA A 251 -6.62 8.90 -17.74
CA ALA A 251 -6.00 9.38 -16.51
C ALA A 251 -6.23 10.88 -16.27
N SER A 252 -6.43 11.68 -17.31
CA SER A 252 -6.41 13.16 -17.22
C SER A 252 -7.75 13.84 -17.52
N MET A 253 -8.85 13.08 -17.53
CA MET A 253 -10.19 13.62 -17.75
C MET A 253 -10.55 14.75 -16.77
N GLY A 254 -10.07 14.70 -15.51
CA GLY A 254 -10.26 15.79 -14.55
C GLY A 254 -9.56 17.09 -14.99
N ALA A 255 -8.29 17.01 -15.36
CA ALA A 255 -7.50 18.15 -15.82
C ALA A 255 -8.09 18.77 -17.10
N ILE A 256 -8.48 17.94 -18.07
CA ILE A 256 -9.18 18.37 -19.29
C ILE A 256 -10.47 19.11 -18.93
N GLY A 257 -11.27 18.52 -18.05
CA GLY A 257 -12.54 19.08 -17.60
C GLY A 257 -12.40 20.44 -16.94
N ALA A 258 -11.37 20.62 -16.10
CA ALA A 258 -11.10 21.89 -15.45
C ALA A 258 -10.83 23.01 -16.47
N ILE A 259 -10.08 22.72 -17.54
CA ILE A 259 -9.83 23.68 -18.62
C ILE A 259 -11.12 23.98 -19.38
N LEU A 260 -11.89 22.95 -19.78
CA LEU A 260 -13.14 23.13 -20.53
C LEU A 260 -14.15 23.98 -19.75
N LEU A 261 -14.27 23.76 -18.43
CA LEU A 261 -15.10 24.57 -17.54
C LEU A 261 -14.61 26.02 -17.48
N ALA A 262 -13.30 26.24 -17.31
CA ALA A 262 -12.73 27.58 -17.27
C ALA A 262 -12.90 28.34 -18.60
N LEU A 263 -12.73 27.67 -19.74
CA LEU A 263 -13.01 28.22 -21.08
C LEU A 263 -14.48 28.62 -21.20
N ARG A 264 -15.40 27.72 -20.84
CA ARG A 264 -16.85 27.95 -20.93
C ARG A 264 -17.31 29.13 -20.07
N GLU A 265 -16.73 29.28 -18.89
CA GLU A 265 -17.08 30.35 -17.94
C GLU A 265 -16.31 31.65 -18.17
N GLY A 266 -15.32 31.67 -19.07
CA GLY A 266 -14.45 32.83 -19.29
C GLY A 266 -13.63 33.22 -18.05
N LYS A 267 -13.27 32.24 -17.20
CA LYS A 267 -12.63 32.48 -15.89
C LYS A 267 -11.10 32.46 -15.91
N PHE A 268 -10.48 32.34 -17.07
CA PHE A 268 -9.03 32.50 -17.17
C PHE A 268 -8.65 33.97 -17.00
N ASN A 269 -7.91 34.26 -15.92
CA ASN A 269 -7.45 35.60 -15.57
C ASN A 269 -5.97 35.83 -15.96
N GLY A 270 -5.50 35.14 -17.00
CA GLY A 270 -4.08 35.08 -17.36
C GLY A 270 -3.28 34.07 -16.54
N PHE A 271 -2.05 33.79 -16.97
CA PHE A 271 -1.09 32.97 -16.25
C PHE A 271 0.02 33.83 -15.64
N LYS A 272 0.15 33.81 -14.31
CA LYS A 272 1.09 34.66 -13.55
C LYS A 272 2.46 34.01 -13.30
N GLY A 273 2.72 32.84 -13.89
CA GLY A 273 3.93 32.06 -13.62
C GLY A 273 3.91 31.34 -12.27
N LEU A 274 5.10 31.04 -11.74
CA LEU A 274 5.31 30.17 -10.57
C LEU A 274 5.64 30.92 -9.27
N LEU A 275 5.74 32.26 -9.31
CA LEU A 275 6.23 33.09 -8.20
C LEU A 275 5.56 32.78 -6.86
N GLY A 276 4.22 32.72 -6.81
CA GLY A 276 3.48 32.45 -5.57
C GLY A 276 3.78 31.07 -4.98
N LEU A 277 3.94 30.06 -5.83
CA LEU A 277 4.30 28.71 -5.39
C LEU A 277 5.75 28.63 -4.89
N GLU A 278 6.68 29.30 -5.56
CA GLU A 278 8.09 29.36 -5.14
C GLU A 278 8.29 30.05 -3.79
N GLU A 279 7.56 31.13 -3.54
CA GLU A 279 7.61 31.85 -2.27
C GLU A 279 7.01 31.02 -1.12
N TYR A 280 5.88 30.35 -1.37
CA TYR A 280 5.27 29.44 -0.40
C TYR A 280 6.21 28.29 -0.02
N LEU A 281 6.84 27.64 -1.01
CA LEU A 281 7.79 26.55 -0.76
C LEU A 281 9.03 26.99 0.05
N LYS A 282 9.43 28.26 -0.03
CA LYS A 282 10.55 28.81 0.78
C LYS A 282 10.17 29.10 2.23
N THR A 283 8.88 29.33 2.51
CA THR A 283 8.39 29.81 3.81
C THR A 283 7.69 28.74 4.65
N LEU A 284 7.54 27.54 4.10
CA LEU A 284 6.87 26.41 4.75
C LEU A 284 7.50 26.09 6.12
N LYS A 285 6.78 26.38 7.21
CA LYS A 285 7.08 25.91 8.57
C LYS A 285 5.94 25.03 9.06
N TYR A 286 6.25 23.79 9.36
CA TYR A 286 5.28 22.81 9.83
C TYR A 286 5.54 22.49 11.31
N GLU A 287 4.58 22.83 12.17
CA GLU A 287 4.64 22.62 13.63
C GLU A 287 3.35 21.92 14.11
N PRO A 288 3.25 20.58 13.98
CA PRO A 288 2.07 19.86 14.42
C PRO A 288 2.10 19.57 15.92
N ALA A 289 0.97 19.06 16.43
CA ALA A 289 0.96 18.38 17.72
C ALA A 289 1.87 17.14 17.65
N SER A 290 2.85 17.06 18.56
CA SER A 290 3.84 15.98 18.59
C SER A 290 3.71 15.10 19.84
N TRP A 291 4.24 13.88 19.74
CA TRP A 291 4.59 13.03 20.88
C TRP A 291 5.97 13.38 21.42
N GLU A 292 6.31 12.81 22.57
CA GLU A 292 7.68 12.83 23.08
C GLU A 292 8.62 12.00 22.16
N PRO A 293 9.92 12.31 22.10
CA PRO A 293 10.89 11.50 21.36
C PRO A 293 10.98 10.04 21.84
N LEU A 294 11.26 9.13 20.92
CA LEU A 294 11.48 7.71 21.22
C LEU A 294 12.82 7.51 21.95
N ILE A 295 12.77 7.05 23.21
CA ILE A 295 13.97 6.80 24.03
C ILE A 295 14.10 5.31 24.33
N LEU A 296 15.22 4.70 23.94
CA LEU A 296 15.58 3.32 24.29
C LEU A 296 16.58 3.28 25.44
N ARG A 297 16.38 2.35 26.38
CA ARG A 297 17.37 2.04 27.42
C ARG A 297 18.56 1.29 26.82
N PRO A 298 19.80 1.46 27.32
CA PRO A 298 20.99 0.78 26.78
C PRO A 298 20.86 -0.75 26.70
N GLU A 299 20.16 -1.36 27.65
CA GLU A 299 19.90 -2.80 27.72
C GLU A 299 19.08 -3.32 26.53
N HIS A 300 18.32 -2.45 25.88
CA HIS A 300 17.52 -2.78 24.69
C HIS A 300 18.32 -2.63 23.38
N LEU A 301 19.51 -2.01 23.41
CA LEU A 301 20.36 -1.78 22.24
C LEU A 301 21.40 -2.90 22.01
N GLY A 302 21.56 -3.82 22.97
CA GLY A 302 22.56 -4.90 22.89
C GLY A 302 22.16 -6.05 21.96
N LYS A 303 23.11 -6.60 21.19
CA LYS A 303 22.94 -7.87 20.47
C LYS A 303 22.87 -9.02 21.48
N LYS A 304 21.66 -9.46 21.83
CA LYS A 304 21.43 -10.56 22.80
C LYS A 304 21.67 -11.96 22.23
N SER A 305 21.78 -12.13 20.91
CA SER A 305 21.90 -13.47 20.31
C SER A 305 23.37 -13.87 20.13
N LYS A 306 23.83 -14.82 20.94
CA LYS A 306 25.13 -15.49 20.79
C LYS A 306 24.94 -16.77 19.98
N VAL A 307 25.66 -16.88 18.86
CA VAL A 307 25.79 -18.15 18.13
C VAL A 307 26.92 -18.95 18.79
N TYR A 308 26.63 -20.18 19.18
CA TYR A 308 27.60 -21.08 19.79
C TYR A 308 28.33 -21.86 18.70
N ILE A 309 29.66 -21.73 18.66
CA ILE A 309 30.50 -22.52 17.78
C ILE A 309 31.04 -23.71 18.60
N PRO A 310 30.58 -24.94 18.33
CA PRO A 310 31.00 -26.10 19.08
C PRO A 310 32.49 -26.40 18.81
N LYS A 311 33.27 -26.59 19.88
CA LYS A 311 34.67 -27.02 19.80
C LYS A 311 34.71 -28.55 19.76
N ILE A 312 34.65 -29.12 18.57
CA ILE A 312 34.65 -30.58 18.34
C ILE A 312 35.91 -31.05 17.61
N PRO A 313 36.39 -32.28 17.90
CA PRO A 313 37.47 -32.89 17.14
C PRO A 313 37.13 -33.03 15.65
N PRO A 314 38.13 -33.04 14.75
CA PRO A 314 37.91 -33.32 13.34
C PRO A 314 37.13 -34.64 13.15
N LEU A 315 36.17 -34.65 12.22
CA LEU A 315 35.33 -35.81 11.84
C LEU A 315 34.19 -36.21 12.80
N LYS A 316 33.98 -35.51 13.92
CA LYS A 316 32.83 -35.78 14.81
C LYS A 316 31.72 -34.75 14.59
N LYS A 317 30.49 -35.23 14.38
CA LYS A 317 29.27 -34.41 14.35
C LYS A 317 28.59 -34.42 15.72
N ILE A 318 27.94 -33.33 16.08
CA ILE A 318 27.06 -33.27 17.26
C ILE A 318 25.59 -33.45 16.87
N PRO A 319 24.77 -34.11 17.71
CA PRO A 319 23.33 -34.11 17.53
C PRO A 319 22.77 -32.69 17.54
N ALA A 320 21.95 -32.37 16.55
CA ALA A 320 21.30 -31.07 16.43
C ALA A 320 19.87 -31.18 15.91
N TYR A 321 19.11 -30.10 16.06
CA TYR A 321 17.70 -30.02 15.69
C TYR A 321 17.45 -28.75 14.90
N LEU A 322 16.67 -28.87 13.83
CA LEU A 322 16.32 -27.74 12.96
C LEU A 322 14.89 -27.28 13.25
N GLY A 323 14.72 -26.00 13.57
CA GLY A 323 13.43 -25.33 13.61
C GLY A 323 13.25 -24.44 12.39
N ILE A 324 12.09 -24.52 11.72
CA ILE A 324 11.71 -23.65 10.61
C ILE A 324 10.38 -22.96 10.93
N ASP A 325 10.41 -21.63 11.01
CA ASP A 325 9.23 -20.79 11.17
C ASP A 325 8.97 -20.06 9.85
N VAL A 326 7.86 -20.39 9.20
CA VAL A 326 7.50 -19.80 7.89
C VAL A 326 6.30 -18.89 8.06
N GLY A 327 6.58 -17.60 8.06
CA GLY A 327 5.60 -16.53 8.06
C GLY A 327 5.33 -15.96 6.66
N SER A 328 4.34 -15.07 6.59
CA SER A 328 3.92 -14.40 5.35
C SER A 328 4.89 -13.32 4.86
N ILE A 329 5.75 -12.80 5.75
CA ILE A 329 6.77 -11.78 5.46
C ILE A 329 8.17 -12.37 5.58
N SER A 330 8.46 -13.11 6.65
CA SER A 330 9.77 -13.70 6.92
C SER A 330 9.74 -15.21 7.12
N THR A 331 10.86 -15.84 6.80
CA THR A 331 11.15 -17.25 7.04
C THR A 331 12.40 -17.34 7.92
N ASN A 332 12.27 -17.97 9.08
CA ASN A 332 13.33 -18.12 10.07
C ASN A 332 13.77 -19.58 10.14
N LEU A 333 15.07 -19.82 10.09
CA LEU A 333 15.66 -21.14 10.32
C LEU A 333 16.61 -21.04 11.49
N VAL A 334 16.53 -21.98 12.43
CA VAL A 334 17.42 -22.05 13.59
C VAL A 334 17.84 -23.49 13.80
N VAL A 335 19.15 -23.71 13.96
CA VAL A 335 19.70 -25.00 14.38
C VAL A 335 20.15 -24.88 15.83
N ILE A 336 19.71 -25.81 16.68
CA ILE A 336 20.11 -25.91 18.08
C ILE A 336 20.75 -27.27 18.38
N ASP A 337 21.59 -27.34 19.40
CA ASP A 337 22.06 -28.63 19.93
C ASP A 337 21.10 -29.21 20.99
N SER A 338 21.47 -30.36 21.56
CA SER A 338 20.71 -31.02 22.63
C SER A 338 20.62 -30.23 23.94
N GLU A 339 21.44 -29.19 24.12
CA GLU A 339 21.40 -28.30 25.29
C GLU A 339 20.60 -27.02 25.00
N GLY A 340 19.97 -26.90 23.82
CA GLY A 340 19.21 -25.72 23.43
C GLY A 340 20.06 -24.54 22.97
N ARG A 341 21.36 -24.73 22.75
CA ARG A 341 22.26 -23.65 22.29
C ARG A 341 22.11 -23.44 20.79
N VAL A 342 21.97 -22.19 20.36
CA VAL A 342 21.85 -21.82 18.94
C VAL A 342 23.19 -22.00 18.22
N LEU A 343 23.23 -22.91 17.25
CA LEU A 343 24.41 -23.23 16.42
C LEU A 343 24.47 -22.40 15.13
N ALA A 344 23.31 -22.14 14.52
CA ALA A 344 23.18 -21.29 13.35
C ALA A 344 21.76 -20.72 13.27
N LYS A 345 21.60 -19.57 12.62
CA LYS A 345 20.29 -18.99 12.35
C LYS A 345 20.27 -18.20 11.05
N ARG A 346 19.10 -18.14 10.41
CA ARG A 346 18.81 -17.28 9.25
C ARG A 346 17.47 -16.60 9.42
N TYR A 347 17.41 -15.32 9.06
CA TYR A 347 16.20 -14.53 8.90
C TYR A 347 16.14 -14.11 7.43
N LEU A 348 15.20 -14.68 6.69
CA LEU A 348 15.06 -14.45 5.25
C LEU A 348 13.69 -13.84 4.96
N MET A 349 13.58 -13.05 3.89
CA MET A 349 12.28 -12.59 3.43
C MET A 349 11.58 -13.75 2.71
N THR A 350 10.37 -14.11 3.15
CA THR A 350 9.52 -15.07 2.44
C THR A 350 9.15 -14.53 1.06
N ALA A 351 8.80 -13.24 0.99
CA ALA A 351 8.44 -12.54 -0.26
C ALA A 351 7.43 -13.31 -1.15
N GLY A 352 6.42 -13.92 -0.52
CA GLY A 352 5.44 -14.76 -1.23
C GLY A 352 5.97 -16.10 -1.75
N ARG A 353 7.25 -16.41 -1.53
CA ARG A 353 7.97 -17.58 -2.06
C ARG A 353 8.57 -18.42 -0.92
N PRO A 354 7.72 -19.08 -0.10
CA PRO A 354 8.18 -19.81 1.08
C PRO A 354 9.20 -20.91 0.73
N ILE A 355 8.98 -21.67 -0.34
CA ILE A 355 9.89 -22.76 -0.74
C ILE A 355 11.27 -22.24 -1.14
N GLU A 356 11.34 -21.12 -1.85
CA GLU A 356 12.63 -20.51 -2.23
C GLU A 356 13.39 -20.02 -1.00
N ALA A 357 12.71 -19.35 -0.07
CA ALA A 357 13.31 -18.88 1.19
C ALA A 357 13.83 -20.04 2.05
N ILE A 358 13.06 -21.13 2.17
CA ILE A 358 13.48 -22.34 2.89
C ILE A 358 14.73 -22.94 2.23
N ARG A 359 14.73 -23.12 0.90
CA ARG A 359 15.87 -23.68 0.16
C ARG A 359 17.13 -22.84 0.34
N GLN A 360 17.00 -21.52 0.28
CA GLN A 360 18.11 -20.60 0.53
C GLN A 360 18.65 -20.76 1.96
N GLY A 361 17.77 -20.74 2.97
CA GLY A 361 18.17 -20.86 4.36
C GLY A 361 18.86 -22.20 4.67
N LEU A 362 18.32 -23.30 4.16
CA LEU A 362 18.92 -24.63 4.32
C LEU A 362 20.30 -24.73 3.67
N LYS A 363 20.46 -24.16 2.47
CA LYS A 363 21.75 -24.12 1.78
C LYS A 363 22.78 -23.33 2.59
N GLU A 364 22.44 -22.11 3.01
CA GLU A 364 23.36 -21.23 3.75
C GLU A 364 23.76 -21.82 5.11
N ILE A 365 22.83 -22.48 5.82
CA ILE A 365 23.12 -23.15 7.09
C ILE A 365 23.96 -24.41 6.85
N GLY A 366 23.65 -25.19 5.81
CA GLY A 366 24.39 -26.39 5.45
C GLY A 366 25.84 -26.11 5.10
N GLU A 367 26.09 -25.03 4.36
CA GLU A 367 27.44 -24.53 4.04
C GLU A 367 28.20 -24.09 5.30
N GLU A 368 27.52 -23.44 6.25
CA GLU A 368 28.13 -22.93 7.49
C GLU A 368 28.47 -24.04 8.50
N ILE A 369 27.50 -24.91 8.83
CA ILE A 369 27.63 -25.87 9.94
C ILE A 369 27.34 -27.33 9.57
N GLY A 370 27.02 -27.66 8.32
CA GLY A 370 26.62 -29.02 7.92
C GLY A 370 27.68 -30.10 8.16
N HIS A 371 28.96 -29.70 8.23
CA HIS A 371 30.08 -30.58 8.59
C HIS A 371 30.20 -30.82 10.11
N LEU A 372 29.59 -29.97 10.95
CA LEU A 372 29.66 -30.01 12.40
C LEU A 372 28.46 -30.74 13.04
N VAL A 373 27.34 -30.85 12.32
CA VAL A 373 26.07 -31.30 12.89
C VAL A 373 25.51 -32.55 12.22
N ASP A 374 24.76 -33.32 13.00
CA ASP A 374 23.91 -34.42 12.58
C ASP A 374 22.47 -34.11 13.00
N ILE A 375 21.62 -33.73 12.04
CA ILE A 375 20.25 -33.27 12.30
C ILE A 375 19.39 -34.49 12.67
N GLN A 376 18.99 -34.59 13.94
CA GLN A 376 18.20 -35.70 14.47
C GLN A 376 16.69 -35.46 14.37
N GLY A 377 16.27 -34.21 14.17
CA GLY A 377 14.87 -33.88 14.02
C GLY A 377 14.63 -32.48 13.47
N VAL A 378 13.49 -32.32 12.82
CA VAL A 378 13.04 -31.10 12.17
C VAL A 378 11.64 -30.72 12.68
N GLY A 379 11.52 -29.51 13.21
CA GLY A 379 10.25 -28.92 13.63
C GLY A 379 9.84 -27.78 12.72
N THR A 380 8.56 -27.69 12.35
CA THR A 380 8.02 -26.56 11.59
C THR A 380 6.90 -25.83 12.32
N THR A 381 6.84 -24.52 12.13
CA THR A 381 5.83 -23.62 12.71
C THR A 381 5.53 -22.44 11.79
N GLY A 382 4.64 -21.56 12.22
CA GLY A 382 4.15 -20.42 11.44
C GLY A 382 2.95 -20.77 10.54
N SER A 383 2.59 -19.84 9.67
CA SER A 383 1.43 -19.99 8.77
C SER A 383 1.71 -20.94 7.60
N GLY A 384 2.96 -21.02 7.12
CA GLY A 384 3.39 -21.96 6.09
C GLY A 384 3.82 -23.35 6.58
N ARG A 385 3.55 -23.69 7.85
CA ARG A 385 4.13 -24.86 8.54
C ARG A 385 3.85 -26.21 7.92
N TYR A 386 2.66 -26.42 7.34
CA TYR A 386 2.26 -27.70 6.74
C TYR A 386 2.97 -27.91 5.42
N LEU A 387 2.91 -26.93 4.51
CA LEU A 387 3.67 -26.93 3.26
C LEU A 387 5.17 -27.14 3.53
N THR A 388 5.70 -26.41 4.52
CA THR A 388 7.10 -26.54 4.93
C THR A 388 7.40 -27.92 5.47
N GLY A 389 6.53 -28.45 6.32
CA GLY A 389 6.65 -29.77 6.91
C GLY A 389 6.70 -30.87 5.86
N ASP A 390 5.79 -30.82 4.89
CA ASP A 390 5.77 -31.76 3.77
C ASP A 390 7.02 -31.63 2.89
N PHE A 391 7.49 -30.40 2.66
CA PHE A 391 8.66 -30.14 1.81
C PHE A 391 9.99 -30.61 2.43
N VAL A 392 10.17 -30.43 3.74
CA VAL A 392 11.43 -30.80 4.43
C VAL A 392 11.36 -32.16 5.13
N GLY A 393 10.20 -32.82 5.13
CA GLY A 393 9.98 -34.07 5.86
C GLY A 393 10.03 -33.86 7.38
N ALA A 394 9.33 -32.84 7.89
CA ALA A 394 9.39 -32.49 9.31
C ALA A 394 8.77 -33.56 10.21
N ASP A 395 9.46 -33.87 11.30
CA ASP A 395 8.99 -34.82 12.32
C ASP A 395 7.82 -34.25 13.14
N VAL A 396 7.81 -32.93 13.32
CA VAL A 396 6.84 -32.25 14.18
C VAL A 396 6.38 -30.95 13.55
N VAL A 397 5.06 -30.81 13.41
CA VAL A 397 4.41 -29.56 13.00
C VAL A 397 3.65 -29.00 14.20
N ARG A 398 3.97 -27.76 14.62
CA ARG A 398 3.36 -27.12 15.79
C ARG A 398 2.81 -25.73 15.46
N ASN A 399 1.86 -25.29 16.29
CA ASN A 399 1.35 -23.94 16.23
C ASN A 399 2.42 -22.96 16.75
N GLU A 400 2.49 -21.77 16.14
CA GLU A 400 3.40 -20.68 16.48
C GLU A 400 3.30 -20.22 17.93
N ILE A 401 2.08 -20.13 18.49
CA ILE A 401 1.87 -19.69 19.87
C ILE A 401 2.58 -20.63 20.84
N THR A 402 2.42 -21.94 20.64
CA THR A 402 3.08 -22.95 21.46
C THR A 402 4.60 -22.90 21.27
N ALA A 403 5.07 -22.81 20.02
CA ALA A 403 6.50 -22.78 19.72
C ALA A 403 7.20 -21.55 20.34
N GLN A 404 6.59 -20.36 20.20
CA GLN A 404 7.09 -19.10 20.76
C GLN A 404 7.11 -19.12 22.28
N ALA A 405 6.02 -19.58 22.92
CA ALA A 405 5.96 -19.70 24.36
C ALA A 405 7.01 -20.68 24.90
N THR A 406 7.16 -21.86 24.27
CA THR A 406 8.19 -22.84 24.65
C THR A 406 9.59 -22.24 24.56
N ALA A 407 9.91 -21.52 23.48
CA ALA A 407 11.20 -20.85 23.32
C ALA A 407 11.42 -19.76 24.36
N ALA A 408 10.42 -18.91 24.61
CA ALA A 408 10.50 -17.81 25.57
C ALA A 408 10.74 -18.34 27.00
N ILE A 409 9.94 -19.33 27.43
CA ILE A 409 10.04 -19.94 28.78
C ILE A 409 11.39 -20.64 28.97
N HIS A 410 11.92 -21.27 27.93
CA HIS A 410 13.23 -21.92 27.99
C HIS A 410 14.38 -20.92 28.12
N ILE A 411 14.30 -19.80 27.40
CA ILE A 411 15.33 -18.74 27.42
C ILE A 411 15.26 -17.93 28.71
N ASP A 412 14.05 -17.61 29.16
CA ASP A 412 13.78 -16.81 30.35
C ASP A 412 12.60 -17.42 31.12
N PRO A 413 12.86 -18.21 32.18
CA PRO A 413 11.81 -18.82 33.00
C PRO A 413 10.92 -17.81 33.74
N GLU A 414 11.35 -16.55 33.86
CA GLU A 414 10.58 -15.47 34.51
C GLU A 414 9.64 -14.74 33.54
N VAL A 415 9.66 -15.09 32.25
CA VAL A 415 8.79 -14.45 31.26
C VAL A 415 7.31 -14.68 31.60
N ASP A 416 6.58 -13.57 31.82
CA ASP A 416 5.14 -13.61 32.04
C ASP A 416 4.33 -13.20 30.81
N THR A 417 4.88 -12.36 29.93
CA THR A 417 4.13 -11.79 28.80
C THR A 417 5.02 -11.76 27.56
N ILE A 418 4.47 -12.27 26.46
CA ILE A 418 5.13 -12.24 25.14
C ILE A 418 4.32 -11.32 24.24
N PHE A 419 5.01 -10.32 23.69
CA PHE A 419 4.50 -9.50 22.60
C PHE A 419 5.16 -9.95 21.30
N GLU A 420 4.35 -10.39 20.37
CA GLU A 420 4.80 -10.71 19.02
C GLU A 420 4.08 -9.80 18.04
N ILE A 421 4.81 -8.86 17.43
CA ILE A 421 4.29 -8.01 16.36
C ILE A 421 4.87 -8.59 15.08
N GLY A 422 4.10 -9.49 14.47
CA GLY A 422 4.50 -10.20 13.27
C GLY A 422 4.29 -9.37 12.01
N GLY A 423 4.48 -10.03 10.87
CA GLY A 423 4.28 -9.42 9.57
C GLY A 423 2.82 -9.03 9.31
N GLN A 424 1.87 -9.94 9.54
CA GLN A 424 0.45 -9.75 9.22
C GLN A 424 -0.47 -9.89 10.44
N ASP A 425 -0.02 -10.62 11.44
CA ASP A 425 -0.70 -10.81 12.70
C ASP A 425 0.18 -10.32 13.85
N SER A 426 -0.48 -9.98 14.95
CA SER A 426 0.17 -9.63 16.20
C SER A 426 -0.48 -10.44 17.30
N LYS A 427 0.35 -10.93 18.23
CA LYS A 427 -0.04 -11.90 19.26
C LYS A 427 0.38 -11.41 20.62
N TYR A 428 -0.58 -11.47 21.52
CA TYR A 428 -0.36 -11.38 22.95
C TYR A 428 -0.42 -12.79 23.53
N ILE A 429 0.57 -13.16 24.35
CA ILE A 429 0.58 -14.44 25.07
C ILE A 429 0.91 -14.15 26.54
N ARG A 430 0.07 -14.66 27.44
CA ARG A 430 0.28 -14.64 28.89
C ARG A 430 0.76 -16.00 29.35
N VAL A 431 1.84 -15.99 30.09
CA VAL A 431 2.44 -17.13 30.75
C VAL A 431 2.27 -16.98 32.27
N ASP A 432 1.90 -18.06 32.95
CA ASP A 432 1.96 -18.21 34.40
C ASP A 432 2.67 -19.52 34.71
N ARG A 433 3.74 -19.48 35.52
CA ARG A 433 4.48 -20.68 35.96
C ARG A 433 4.82 -21.65 34.82
N GLY A 434 5.28 -21.11 33.69
CA GLY A 434 5.70 -21.90 32.52
C GLY A 434 4.55 -22.50 31.70
N VAL A 435 3.30 -22.08 31.91
CA VAL A 435 2.17 -22.49 31.07
C VAL A 435 1.46 -21.28 30.47
N ILE A 436 0.95 -21.43 29.25
CA ILE A 436 0.13 -20.40 28.59
C ILE A 436 -1.24 -20.36 29.28
N VAL A 437 -1.62 -19.21 29.83
CA VAL A 437 -2.90 -19.01 30.54
C VAL A 437 -3.87 -18.10 29.79
N ASP A 438 -3.37 -17.26 28.88
CA ASP A 438 -4.20 -16.43 28.00
C ASP A 438 -3.43 -16.15 26.71
N PHE A 439 -4.15 -15.94 25.61
CA PHE A 439 -3.58 -15.45 24.37
C PHE A 439 -4.65 -14.72 23.55
N GLU A 440 -4.21 -13.75 22.75
CA GLU A 440 -5.09 -13.06 21.80
C GLU A 440 -4.32 -12.73 20.53
N MET A 441 -5.04 -12.75 19.42
CA MET A 441 -4.54 -12.35 18.12
C MET A 441 -5.39 -11.23 17.55
N ASN A 442 -4.80 -10.38 16.70
CA ASN A 442 -5.56 -9.38 15.96
C ASN A 442 -6.58 -10.06 15.00
N LYS A 443 -7.87 -9.79 15.19
CA LYS A 443 -8.95 -10.48 14.45
C LYS A 443 -9.21 -9.95 13.05
N VAL A 444 -8.94 -8.67 12.78
CA VAL A 444 -9.48 -7.98 11.59
C VAL A 444 -8.54 -6.90 11.01
N CYS A 445 -7.42 -6.57 11.66
CA CYS A 445 -6.62 -5.41 11.26
C CYS A 445 -5.12 -5.70 11.23
N ALA A 446 -4.49 -5.45 10.08
CA ALA A 446 -3.04 -5.35 9.94
C ALA A 446 -2.47 -4.05 10.58
N ALA A 447 -3.33 -3.20 11.15
CA ALA A 447 -2.85 -2.08 11.94
C ALA A 447 -2.11 -2.63 13.14
N GLY A 448 -0.95 -2.05 13.43
CA GLY A 448 -0.10 -2.57 14.49
C GLY A 448 0.75 -3.79 14.08
N THR A 449 1.03 -4.01 12.79
CA THR A 449 1.88 -5.11 12.29
C THR A 449 3.10 -4.60 11.52
N GLY A 450 4.12 -5.45 11.36
CA GLY A 450 5.34 -5.11 10.62
C GLY A 450 5.13 -4.85 9.13
N SER A 451 4.18 -5.53 8.46
CA SER A 451 3.92 -5.26 7.04
C SER A 451 3.39 -3.85 6.79
N PHE A 452 2.65 -3.28 7.74
CA PHE A 452 2.21 -1.90 7.64
C PHE A 452 3.40 -0.92 7.68
N LEU A 453 4.41 -1.17 8.53
CA LEU A 453 5.62 -0.34 8.54
C LEU A 453 6.42 -0.47 7.26
N GLU A 454 6.58 -1.68 6.74
CA GLU A 454 7.26 -1.95 5.48
C GLU A 454 6.59 -1.18 4.33
N GLU A 455 5.25 -1.24 4.26
CA GLU A 455 4.46 -0.49 3.27
C GLU A 455 4.64 1.03 3.39
N GLN A 456 4.65 1.57 4.62
CA GLN A 456 4.88 3.00 4.82
C GLN A 456 6.33 3.41 4.53
N ALA A 457 7.31 2.55 4.83
CA ALA A 457 8.71 2.77 4.51
C ALA A 457 8.91 2.86 2.99
N GLU A 458 8.42 1.88 2.23
CA GLU A 458 8.48 1.88 0.76
C GLU A 458 7.83 3.14 0.18
N ARG A 459 6.66 3.54 0.69
CA ARG A 459 5.96 4.76 0.27
C ARG A 459 6.80 6.02 0.49
N LEU A 460 7.49 6.10 1.62
CA LEU A 460 8.36 7.21 1.97
C LEU A 460 9.74 7.14 1.28
N GLY A 461 9.99 6.07 0.51
CA GLY A 461 11.27 5.83 -0.18
C GLY A 461 12.39 5.43 0.77
N LEU A 462 12.05 4.71 1.85
CA LEU A 462 12.96 4.25 2.90
C LEU A 462 13.11 2.74 2.87
N ASP A 463 14.31 2.25 3.19
CA ASP A 463 14.50 0.84 3.50
C ASP A 463 14.13 0.56 4.97
N ILE A 464 13.26 -0.43 5.17
CA ILE A 464 12.75 -0.79 6.50
C ILE A 464 13.86 -1.30 7.45
N LYS A 465 14.95 -1.88 6.92
CA LYS A 465 16.04 -2.48 7.69
C LYS A 465 17.14 -1.48 8.03
N SER A 466 17.50 -0.58 7.11
CA SER A 466 18.58 0.39 7.34
C SER A 466 18.08 1.73 7.87
N ASP A 467 16.99 2.28 7.33
CA ASP A 467 16.68 3.70 7.50
C ASP A 467 15.65 3.93 8.61
N PHE A 468 14.64 3.06 8.69
CA PHE A 468 13.44 3.30 9.49
C PHE A 468 13.76 3.47 10.98
N GLN A 469 14.53 2.53 11.56
CA GLN A 469 14.89 2.58 12.98
C GLN A 469 15.73 3.83 13.30
N GLU A 470 16.70 4.16 12.45
CA GLU A 470 17.61 5.28 12.69
C GLU A 470 16.86 6.62 12.65
N LEU A 471 15.96 6.78 11.67
CA LEU A 471 15.13 7.97 11.54
C LEU A 471 14.13 8.10 12.70
N ALA A 472 13.46 7.00 13.07
CA ALA A 472 12.51 7.01 14.18
C ALA A 472 13.15 7.48 15.49
N LEU A 473 14.36 7.00 15.79
CA LEU A 473 15.08 7.32 17.04
C LEU A 473 15.73 8.71 17.03
N LYS A 474 15.93 9.32 15.84
CA LYS A 474 16.45 10.69 15.69
C LYS A 474 15.36 11.77 15.76
N ALA A 475 14.10 11.38 15.58
CA ALA A 475 12.97 12.29 15.56
C ALA A 475 12.86 13.10 16.85
N LYS A 476 12.60 14.40 16.71
CA LYS A 476 12.47 15.31 17.85
C LYS A 476 11.02 15.67 18.14
N ASN A 477 10.17 15.64 17.13
CA ASN A 477 8.76 15.97 17.25
C ASN A 477 7.90 14.91 16.55
N PRO A 478 7.92 13.64 16.99
CA PRO A 478 7.15 12.59 16.35
C PRO A 478 5.69 12.99 16.13
N VAL A 479 5.18 12.84 14.90
CA VAL A 479 3.85 13.31 14.52
C VAL A 479 2.76 12.50 15.22
N LYS A 480 1.73 13.17 15.76
CA LYS A 480 0.54 12.49 16.28
C LYS A 480 -0.37 12.05 15.14
N MET A 481 -0.45 10.74 14.92
CA MET A 481 -1.41 10.10 14.01
C MET A 481 -2.40 9.26 14.81
N GLY A 482 -3.53 8.89 14.21
CA GLY A 482 -4.48 7.97 14.84
C GLY A 482 -3.93 6.56 15.06
N GLU A 483 -4.73 5.72 15.71
CA GLU A 483 -4.41 4.34 16.07
C GLU A 483 -5.50 3.34 15.66
N ARG A 484 -6.41 3.74 14.75
CA ARG A 484 -7.60 2.93 14.40
C ARG A 484 -7.30 1.76 13.46
N CYS A 485 -7.04 2.06 12.20
CA CYS A 485 -6.71 1.06 11.19
C CYS A 485 -5.65 1.61 10.23
N THR A 486 -5.01 0.73 9.47
CA THR A 486 -3.94 1.09 8.53
C THR A 486 -4.34 2.19 7.57
N VAL A 487 -5.60 2.20 7.10
CA VAL A 487 -6.11 3.21 6.16
C VAL A 487 -6.19 4.61 6.79
N PHE A 488 -6.63 4.70 8.06
CA PHE A 488 -6.67 5.99 8.75
C PHE A 488 -5.26 6.50 9.07
N ILE A 489 -4.38 5.61 9.54
CA ILE A 489 -2.98 5.98 9.82
C ILE A 489 -2.28 6.43 8.54
N GLU A 490 -2.51 5.73 7.41
CA GLU A 490 -2.00 6.11 6.09
C GLU A 490 -2.55 7.48 5.64
N SER A 491 -3.85 7.73 5.83
CA SER A 491 -4.46 9.02 5.51
C SER A 491 -3.84 10.16 6.32
N ASP A 492 -3.62 9.96 7.63
CA ASP A 492 -2.97 10.93 8.51
C ASP A 492 -1.51 11.17 8.09
N LEU A 493 -0.77 10.10 7.78
CA LEU A 493 0.60 10.16 7.27
C LEU A 493 0.68 11.06 6.02
N VAL A 494 -0.21 10.84 5.05
CA VAL A 494 -0.26 11.61 3.79
C VAL A 494 -0.59 13.06 4.07
N HIS A 495 -1.59 13.32 4.92
CA HIS A 495 -1.98 14.66 5.28
C HIS A 495 -0.82 15.45 5.88
N HIS A 496 -0.13 14.86 6.85
CA HIS A 496 1.02 15.48 7.50
C HIS A 496 2.21 15.65 6.55
N GLN A 497 2.46 14.66 5.68
CA GLN A 497 3.49 14.77 4.64
C GLN A 497 3.21 15.94 3.68
N GLN A 498 1.96 16.10 3.24
CA GLN A 498 1.54 17.22 2.36
C GLN A 498 1.66 18.59 3.05
N GLN A 499 1.53 18.64 4.37
CA GLN A 499 1.73 19.85 5.17
C GLN A 499 3.21 20.18 5.44
N GLY A 500 4.14 19.30 5.04
CA GLY A 500 5.58 19.52 5.20
C GLY A 500 6.20 18.84 6.41
N ALA A 501 5.57 17.80 6.95
CA ALA A 501 6.17 16.97 8.00
C ALA A 501 7.51 16.39 7.57
N ARG A 502 8.47 16.43 8.48
CA ARG A 502 9.77 15.78 8.27
C ARG A 502 9.61 14.26 8.32
N ILE A 503 10.40 13.57 7.50
CA ILE A 503 10.32 12.12 7.37
C ILE A 503 10.64 11.41 8.70
N ASP A 504 11.63 11.88 9.46
CA ASP A 504 11.97 11.33 10.78
C ASP A 504 10.80 11.42 11.76
N ASP A 505 10.15 12.59 11.84
CA ASP A 505 8.98 12.79 12.69
C ASP A 505 7.77 11.93 12.26
N LEU A 506 7.56 11.72 10.95
CA LEU A 506 6.51 10.83 10.43
C LEU A 506 6.78 9.36 10.81
N VAL A 507 8.01 8.90 10.60
CA VAL A 507 8.44 7.53 10.89
C VAL A 507 8.30 7.22 12.38
N ALA A 508 8.71 8.15 13.26
CA ALA A 508 8.51 8.00 14.70
C ALA A 508 7.03 8.01 15.11
N GLY A 509 6.20 8.82 14.43
CA GLY A 509 4.74 8.81 14.61
C GLY A 509 4.11 7.45 14.29
N LEU A 510 4.55 6.80 13.20
CA LEU A 510 4.10 5.46 12.84
C LEU A 510 4.41 4.41 13.91
N CYS A 511 5.60 4.48 14.54
CA CYS A 511 5.95 3.61 15.67
C CYS A 511 4.95 3.75 16.83
N TYR A 512 4.60 4.99 17.20
CA TYR A 512 3.58 5.24 18.23
C TYR A 512 2.22 4.69 17.83
N SER A 513 1.76 4.94 16.61
CA SER A 513 0.48 4.43 16.12
C SER A 513 0.40 2.91 16.18
N ILE A 514 1.49 2.20 15.87
CA ILE A 514 1.54 0.73 15.96
C ILE A 514 1.48 0.25 17.40
N ALA A 515 2.31 0.81 18.28
CA ALA A 515 2.33 0.40 19.68
C ALA A 515 0.98 0.66 20.36
N LEU A 516 0.39 1.84 20.14
CA LEU A 516 -0.93 2.18 20.66
C LEU A 516 -2.03 1.30 20.07
N ASN A 517 -1.98 1.02 18.77
CA ASN A 517 -2.94 0.10 18.17
C ASN A 517 -2.84 -1.30 18.78
N TYR A 518 -1.63 -1.84 18.92
CA TYR A 518 -1.40 -3.15 19.51
C TYR A 518 -1.94 -3.21 20.96
N LEU A 519 -1.60 -2.23 21.79
CA LEU A 519 -2.09 -2.15 23.16
C LEU A 519 -3.61 -2.04 23.23
N ASN A 520 -4.23 -1.21 22.40
CA ASN A 520 -5.67 -0.97 22.47
C ASN A 520 -6.52 -2.06 21.79
N ARG A 521 -5.97 -2.78 20.80
CA ARG A 521 -6.74 -3.69 19.93
C ARG A 521 -6.40 -5.16 20.11
N VAL A 522 -5.17 -5.47 20.49
CA VAL A 522 -4.70 -6.85 20.71
C VAL A 522 -4.66 -7.15 22.19
N VAL A 523 -3.94 -6.33 22.97
CA VAL A 523 -3.89 -6.50 24.43
C VAL A 523 -5.27 -6.18 25.02
N GLY A 524 -5.81 -4.99 24.75
CA GLY A 524 -7.05 -4.52 25.34
C GLY A 524 -6.94 -4.44 26.87
N ASP A 525 -7.90 -5.02 27.58
CA ASP A 525 -7.94 -5.01 29.05
C ASP A 525 -7.08 -6.10 29.71
N ARG A 526 -6.24 -6.79 28.93
CA ARG A 526 -5.40 -7.90 29.42
C ARG A 526 -4.21 -7.40 30.22
N LYS A 527 -3.75 -8.25 31.14
CA LYS A 527 -2.67 -7.92 32.06
C LYS A 527 -1.30 -8.03 31.40
N ILE A 528 -0.51 -6.96 31.47
CA ILE A 528 0.91 -6.95 31.10
C ILE A 528 1.74 -6.94 32.39
N GLY A 529 2.78 -7.79 32.45
CA GLY A 529 3.72 -7.88 33.56
C GLY A 529 3.23 -8.72 34.74
#